data_AF-A0A1Q8Z6R7-F1
#
_entry.id   AF-A0A1Q8Z6R7-F1
#
_cell.length_a   1.000
_cell.length_b   1.000
_cell.length_c   1.000
_cell.angle_alpha   90.00
_cell.angle_beta   90.00
_cell.angle_gamma   90.00
#
_symmetry.space_group_name_H-M   'P 1'
#
loop_
_entity.id
_entity.type
_entity.pdbx_description
1 polymer ?
#
loop_
_entity_poly.entity_id
_entity_poly.type
_entity_poly.pdbx_seq_one_letter_code
_entity_poly.pdbx_strand_id
1 'polypeptide(L)'
;MQLNRNLALALLPIAGIMLASPPANSSQEVLLAQKIHNYCRPGESMFLALETKSFLINICGGDNPYSYVGVEKRNRKNNIRLALSDYDAQGTYFEARNGEYTYILAETPKGKFLTVSKGTREILREPVLRGW
;
A
#
# COMPACT_ATOMS: atom_id res chain seq x y z
N MET A 1 -52.75 -26.70 45.51
CA MET A 1 -51.46 -26.27 46.11
C MET A 1 -51.04 -25.00 45.38
N GLN A 2 -51.06 -23.76 45.91
CA GLN A 2 -50.85 -23.27 47.29
C GLN A 2 -49.61 -23.92 47.93
N LEU A 3 -48.61 -23.24 48.54
CA LEU A 3 -48.29 -21.82 48.81
C LEU A 3 -46.73 -21.77 48.99
N ASN A 4 -45.96 -20.69 49.20
CA ASN A 4 -46.17 -19.26 49.49
C ASN A 4 -44.92 -18.43 49.05
N ARG A 5 -44.88 -17.13 49.39
CA ARG A 5 -43.75 -16.18 49.30
C ARG A 5 -42.52 -16.61 50.11
N ASN A 6 -41.33 -16.10 49.75
CA ASN A 6 -40.64 -15.16 50.62
C ASN A 6 -39.61 -14.28 49.90
N LEU A 7 -39.46 -13.06 50.42
CA LEU A 7 -38.63 -11.98 49.89
C LEU A 7 -37.36 -11.85 50.76
N ALA A 8 -36.18 -11.70 50.16
CA ALA A 8 -34.95 -11.40 50.88
C ALA A 8 -34.16 -10.31 50.13
N LEU A 9 -34.21 -9.08 50.64
CA LEU A 9 -33.29 -8.02 50.23
C LEU A 9 -31.91 -8.30 50.84
N ALA A 10 -30.87 -8.32 50.00
CA ALA A 10 -29.48 -8.22 50.43
C ALA A 10 -28.90 -6.90 49.89
N LEU A 11 -28.72 -5.93 50.78
CA LEU A 11 -27.98 -4.70 50.50
C LEU A 11 -26.48 -5.05 50.45
N LEU A 12 -25.78 -4.65 49.39
CA LEU A 12 -24.33 -4.74 49.28
C LEU A 12 -23.72 -3.35 49.01
N PRO A 13 -22.54 -3.04 49.57
CA PRO A 13 -22.00 -1.70 49.62
C PRO A 13 -21.46 -1.22 48.27
N ILE A 14 -21.63 0.08 48.00
CA ILE A 14 -21.03 0.77 46.85
C ILE A 14 -19.52 0.89 47.08
N ALA A 15 -18.75 -0.04 46.53
CA ALA A 15 -17.29 0.07 46.50
C ALA A 15 -16.90 1.18 45.51
N GLY A 16 -16.47 2.33 46.03
CA GLY A 16 -15.96 3.44 45.22
C GLY A 16 -14.66 3.07 44.54
N ILE A 17 -14.72 2.67 43.27
CA ILE A 17 -13.53 2.42 42.44
C ILE A 17 -12.92 3.77 42.09
N MET A 18 -11.80 4.11 42.74
CA MET A 18 -10.92 5.19 42.30
C MET A 18 -10.37 4.83 40.92
N LEU A 19 -10.97 5.42 39.87
CA LEU A 19 -10.45 5.35 38.50
C LEU A 19 -9.16 6.17 38.41
N ALA A 20 -8.03 5.54 38.75
CA ALA A 20 -6.71 6.06 38.44
C ALA A 20 -6.54 6.03 36.91
N SER A 21 -6.83 7.15 36.26
CA SER A 21 -6.61 7.34 34.83
C SER A 21 -5.15 7.00 34.49
N PRO A 22 -4.87 6.01 33.61
CA PRO A 22 -3.52 5.83 33.12
C PRO A 22 -3.09 7.12 32.39
N PRO A 23 -1.83 7.55 32.50
CA PRO A 23 -1.35 8.68 31.72
C PRO A 23 -1.54 8.34 30.24
N ALA A 24 -2.27 9.20 29.52
CA ALA A 24 -2.43 9.09 28.08
C ALA A 24 -1.08 9.33 27.43
N ASN A 25 -0.30 8.25 27.30
CA ASN A 25 1.00 8.26 26.65
C ASN A 25 0.75 8.35 25.15
N SER A 26 0.47 9.57 24.68
CA SER A 26 0.30 9.89 23.27
C SER A 26 1.64 9.72 22.57
N SER A 27 1.92 8.46 22.18
CA SER A 27 2.88 8.15 21.14
C SER A 27 2.47 8.92 19.90
N GLN A 28 3.06 10.10 19.71
CA GLN A 28 2.87 10.93 18.53
C GLN A 28 3.32 10.10 17.34
N GLU A 29 2.35 9.51 16.65
CA GLU A 29 2.56 8.82 15.40
C GLU A 29 3.09 9.87 14.42
N VAL A 30 4.41 9.85 14.20
CA VAL A 30 5.07 10.78 13.29
C VAL A 30 4.65 10.37 11.89
N LEU A 31 3.52 10.94 11.43
CA LEU A 31 3.05 10.95 10.07
C LEU A 31 4.07 11.70 9.21
N LEU A 32 5.19 11.01 8.92
CA LEU A 32 6.13 11.37 7.88
C LEU A 32 5.35 11.37 6.57
N ALA A 33 4.87 12.55 6.16
CA ALA A 33 4.18 12.77 4.91
C ALA A 33 5.03 12.18 3.78
N GLN A 34 4.60 11.01 3.27
CA GLN A 34 5.36 10.29 2.25
C GLN A 34 5.38 11.18 1.00
N LYS A 35 6.57 11.56 0.56
CA LYS A 35 6.72 12.42 -0.62
C LYS A 35 6.37 11.61 -1.87
N ILE A 36 5.08 11.59 -2.21
CA ILE A 36 4.59 10.95 -3.42
C ILE A 36 5.14 11.73 -4.62
N HIS A 37 5.91 11.04 -5.46
CA HIS A 37 6.37 11.57 -6.73
C HIS A 37 5.32 11.23 -7.80
N ASN A 38 4.90 12.25 -8.56
CA ASN A 38 3.99 12.09 -9.69
C ASN A 38 4.76 12.36 -11.00
N TYR A 39 4.95 11.33 -11.82
CA TYR A 39 5.53 11.40 -13.16
C TYR A 39 4.49 11.15 -14.28
N CYS A 40 3.19 11.20 -13.95
CA CYS A 40 2.12 11.20 -14.94
C CYS A 40 2.06 12.54 -15.70
N ARG A 41 1.52 12.53 -16.92
CA ARG A 41 1.41 13.73 -17.75
C ARG A 41 0.28 14.64 -17.25
N PRO A 42 0.29 15.94 -17.58
CA PRO A 42 -0.86 16.80 -17.37
C PRO A 42 -2.12 16.20 -18.00
N GLY A 43 -3.20 16.11 -17.23
CA GLY A 43 -4.45 15.47 -17.65
C GLY A 43 -4.57 13.98 -17.36
N GLU A 44 -3.53 13.34 -16.81
CA GLU A 44 -3.56 11.93 -16.40
C GLU A 44 -3.83 11.77 -14.90
N SER A 45 -4.63 10.77 -14.57
CA SER A 45 -4.81 10.26 -13.21
C SER A 45 -3.63 9.37 -12.81
N MET A 46 -3.22 9.44 -11.55
CA MET A 46 -2.20 8.56 -10.96
C MET A 46 -2.89 7.46 -10.16
N PHE A 47 -2.79 6.22 -10.63
CA PHE A 47 -3.41 5.04 -10.03
C PHE A 47 -2.54 4.40 -8.95
N LEU A 48 -1.23 4.43 -9.14
CA LEU A 48 -0.25 3.85 -8.23
C LEU A 48 0.97 4.77 -8.16
N ALA A 49 1.58 4.86 -6.99
CA ALA A 49 2.87 5.51 -6.79
C ALA A 49 3.68 4.73 -5.76
N LEU A 50 4.87 4.26 -6.15
CA LEU A 50 5.71 3.44 -5.27
C LEU A 50 7.20 3.73 -5.42
N GLU A 51 7.94 3.32 -4.40
CA GLU A 51 9.38 3.46 -4.30
C GLU A 51 10.02 2.10 -4.04
N THR A 52 10.95 1.67 -4.90
CA THR A 52 11.80 0.48 -4.65
C THR A 52 13.16 0.92 -4.09
N LYS A 53 14.20 0.08 -4.09
CA LYS A 53 15.57 0.55 -3.76
C LYS A 53 16.06 1.55 -4.81
N SER A 54 15.96 1.20 -6.08
CA SER A 54 16.60 1.89 -7.21
C SER A 54 15.66 2.78 -8.03
N PHE A 55 14.35 2.60 -7.93
CA PHE A 55 13.35 3.27 -8.79
C PHE A 55 12.27 4.02 -8.00
N LEU A 56 11.70 5.04 -8.66
CA LEU A 56 10.37 5.54 -8.39
C LEU A 56 9.47 5.12 -9.55
N ILE A 57 8.26 4.66 -9.26
CA ILE A 57 7.34 4.14 -10.27
C ILE A 57 5.95 4.73 -10.06
N ASN A 58 5.31 5.13 -11.17
CA ASN A 58 3.91 5.46 -11.21
C ASN A 58 3.17 4.58 -12.22
N ILE A 59 1.93 4.24 -11.90
CA ILE A 59 0.95 3.83 -12.91
C ILE A 59 0.04 5.01 -13.18
N CYS A 60 -0.06 5.37 -14.46
CA CYS A 60 -0.77 6.54 -14.95
C CYS A 60 -1.90 6.11 -15.89
N GLY A 61 -2.98 6.88 -15.93
CA GLY A 61 -4.15 6.55 -16.71
C GLY A 61 -5.15 7.69 -16.86
N GLY A 62 -6.38 7.34 -17.19
CA GLY A 62 -7.54 8.23 -17.21
C GLY A 62 -8.65 7.61 -16.36
N ASP A 63 -9.69 7.10 -17.01
CA ASP A 63 -10.71 6.25 -16.38
C ASP A 63 -10.14 4.87 -15.98
N ASN A 64 -9.13 4.39 -16.71
CA ASN A 64 -8.42 3.14 -16.48
C ASN A 64 -6.89 3.38 -16.53
N PRO A 65 -6.08 2.54 -15.86
CA PRO A 65 -4.62 2.59 -15.98
C PRO A 65 -4.20 2.15 -17.39
N TYR A 66 -3.25 2.87 -18.01
CA TYR A 66 -2.74 2.52 -19.35
C TYR A 66 -1.25 2.77 -19.54
N SER A 67 -0.53 3.32 -18.55
CA SER A 67 0.91 3.54 -18.66
C SER A 67 1.68 3.23 -17.38
N TYR A 68 2.78 2.50 -17.56
CA TYR A 68 3.85 2.36 -16.58
C TYR A 68 4.88 3.48 -16.79
N VAL A 69 5.26 4.17 -15.71
CA VAL A 69 6.34 5.17 -15.71
C VAL A 69 7.36 4.79 -14.65
N GLY A 70 8.61 4.52 -15.05
CA GLY A 70 9.70 4.19 -14.14
C GLY A 70 10.84 5.22 -14.25
N VAL A 71 11.35 5.69 -13.10
CA VAL A 71 12.42 6.69 -13.02
C VAL A 71 13.53 6.18 -12.10
N GLU A 72 14.75 6.03 -12.63
CA GLU A 72 15.92 5.66 -11.83
C GLU A 72 16.22 6.75 -10.79
N LYS A 73 16.52 6.37 -9.55
CA LYS A 73 16.84 7.34 -8.49
C LYS A 73 18.19 8.00 -8.65
N ARG A 74 19.21 7.23 -9.08
CA ARG A 74 20.59 7.72 -9.20
C ARG A 74 20.74 8.73 -10.34
N ASN A 75 20.04 8.53 -11.45
CA ASN A 75 20.01 9.46 -12.56
C ASN A 75 18.56 9.67 -13.04
N ARG A 76 17.94 10.78 -12.64
CA ARG A 76 16.55 11.09 -13.02
C ARG A 76 16.31 11.24 -14.53
N LYS A 77 17.38 11.43 -15.33
CA LYS A 77 17.27 11.44 -16.81
C LYS A 77 17.06 10.03 -17.38
N ASN A 78 17.45 8.98 -16.65
CA ASN A 78 17.13 7.61 -16.98
C ASN A 78 15.71 7.30 -16.49
N ASN A 79 14.74 7.57 -17.36
CA ASN A 79 13.34 7.22 -17.15
C ASN A 79 12.81 6.46 -18.37
N ILE A 80 11.75 5.70 -18.15
CA ILE A 80 11.03 4.96 -19.18
C ILE A 80 9.54 5.16 -18.97
N ARG A 81 8.81 5.29 -20.08
CA ARG A 81 7.36 5.23 -20.11
C ARG A 81 6.91 4.21 -21.14
N LEU A 82 6.04 3.29 -20.73
CA LEU A 82 5.52 2.20 -21.54
C LEU A 82 3.99 2.18 -21.43
N ALA A 83 3.33 1.71 -22.48
CA ALA A 83 1.95 1.25 -22.36
C ALA A 83 1.91 0.01 -21.46
N LEU A 84 0.83 -0.15 -20.70
CA LEU A 84 0.58 -1.43 -20.03
C LEU A 84 0.20 -2.48 -21.07
N SER A 85 0.75 -3.69 -20.93
CA SER A 85 0.35 -4.87 -21.70
C SER A 85 -0.76 -5.66 -21.00
N ASP A 86 -0.82 -5.60 -19.67
CA ASP A 86 -1.83 -6.26 -18.84
C ASP A 86 -1.92 -5.59 -17.46
N TYR A 87 -3.05 -5.73 -16.77
CA TYR A 87 -3.25 -5.33 -15.38
C TYR A 87 -4.51 -6.00 -14.79
N ASP A 88 -4.54 -6.20 -13.47
CA ASP A 88 -5.77 -6.63 -12.80
C ASP A 88 -6.62 -5.44 -12.30
N ALA A 89 -7.94 -5.65 -12.20
CA ALA A 89 -8.87 -4.60 -11.76
C ALA A 89 -8.76 -4.27 -10.26
N GLN A 90 -8.00 -5.05 -9.50
CA GLN A 90 -7.78 -4.90 -8.06
C GLN A 90 -6.58 -3.98 -7.76
N GLY A 91 -5.75 -3.68 -8.75
CA GLY A 91 -4.50 -2.94 -8.57
C GLY A 91 -3.40 -3.77 -7.91
N THR A 92 -3.50 -5.10 -7.95
CA THR A 92 -2.50 -6.02 -7.40
C THR A 92 -1.44 -6.46 -8.42
N TYR A 93 -1.69 -6.26 -9.72
CA TYR A 93 -0.80 -6.62 -10.83
C TYR A 93 -0.82 -5.59 -11.95
N PHE A 94 0.37 -5.25 -12.47
CA PHE A 94 0.55 -4.43 -13.67
C PHE A 94 1.75 -4.96 -14.48
N GLU A 95 1.57 -5.15 -15.78
CA GLU A 95 2.62 -5.54 -16.72
C GLU A 95 2.85 -4.45 -17.78
N ALA A 96 4.11 -4.20 -18.13
CA ALA A 96 4.49 -3.46 -19.32
C ALA A 96 5.63 -4.17 -20.07
N ARG A 97 5.72 -3.99 -21.39
CA ARG A 97 6.75 -4.60 -22.24
C ARG A 97 7.51 -3.58 -23.08
N ASN A 98 8.80 -3.86 -23.31
CA ASN A 98 9.67 -3.12 -24.21
C ASN A 98 10.59 -4.11 -24.94
N GLY A 99 10.16 -4.60 -26.11
CA GLY A 99 10.85 -5.68 -26.82
C GLY A 99 10.93 -6.94 -25.95
N GLU A 100 12.14 -7.43 -25.70
CA GLU A 100 12.39 -8.60 -24.84
C GLU A 100 12.22 -8.31 -23.33
N TYR A 101 12.10 -7.04 -22.93
CA TYR A 101 12.00 -6.68 -21.51
C TYR A 101 10.55 -6.65 -21.04
N THR A 102 10.27 -7.35 -19.94
CA THR A 102 8.98 -7.32 -19.25
C THR A 102 9.16 -6.74 -17.86
N TYR A 103 8.30 -5.78 -17.49
CA TYR A 103 8.27 -5.08 -16.21
C TYR A 103 6.98 -5.45 -15.51
N ILE A 104 7.07 -6.10 -14.35
CA ILE A 104 5.93 -6.54 -13.56
C ILE A 104 5.96 -5.83 -12.20
N LEU A 105 4.85 -5.18 -11.85
CA LEU A 105 4.52 -4.87 -10.47
C LEU A 105 3.54 -5.93 -9.99
N ALA A 106 3.83 -6.59 -8.87
CA ALA A 106 2.93 -7.59 -8.30
C ALA A 106 2.91 -7.56 -6.78
N GLU A 107 1.71 -7.58 -6.21
CA GLU A 107 1.44 -8.00 -4.83
C GLU A 107 1.36 -9.52 -4.77
N THR A 108 2.10 -10.12 -3.84
CA THR A 108 2.17 -11.57 -3.66
C THR A 108 2.11 -11.92 -2.17
N PRO A 109 1.84 -13.17 -1.77
CA PRO A 109 1.95 -13.61 -0.37
C PRO A 109 3.34 -13.41 0.25
N LYS A 110 4.38 -13.13 -0.55
CA LYS A 110 5.75 -12.82 -0.11
C LYS A 110 6.03 -11.30 -0.04
N GLY A 111 5.02 -10.45 -0.27
CA GLY A 111 5.13 -9.00 -0.36
C GLY A 111 4.98 -8.44 -1.78
N LYS A 112 5.20 -7.14 -1.90
CA LYS A 112 5.06 -6.34 -3.13
C LYS A 112 6.41 -6.14 -3.81
N PHE A 113 6.49 -6.37 -5.11
CA PHE A 113 7.75 -6.35 -5.86
C PHE A 113 7.64 -5.68 -7.23
N LEU A 114 8.71 -4.99 -7.61
CA LEU A 114 9.08 -4.79 -9.00
C LEU A 114 9.93 -5.97 -9.44
N THR A 115 9.54 -6.61 -10.55
CA THR A 115 10.34 -7.62 -11.24
C THR A 115 10.60 -7.13 -12.66
N VAL A 116 11.84 -7.23 -13.14
CA VAL A 116 12.19 -6.99 -14.54
C VAL A 116 12.90 -8.20 -15.10
N SER A 117 12.40 -8.70 -16.22
CA SER A 117 12.94 -9.85 -16.94
C SER A 117 13.36 -9.45 -18.34
N LYS A 118 14.34 -10.16 -18.89
CA LYS A 118 14.72 -10.13 -20.31
C LYS A 118 14.51 -11.51 -20.90
N GLY A 119 13.51 -11.66 -21.77
CA GLY A 119 13.01 -12.98 -22.18
C GLY A 119 12.59 -13.79 -20.96
N THR A 120 13.12 -15.02 -20.83
CA THR A 120 12.84 -15.91 -19.70
C THR A 120 13.68 -15.64 -18.45
N ARG A 121 14.62 -14.70 -18.48
CA ARG A 121 15.58 -14.45 -17.38
C ARG A 121 15.18 -13.22 -16.57
N GLU A 122 14.91 -13.42 -15.28
CA GLU A 122 14.86 -12.32 -14.31
C GLU A 122 16.24 -11.63 -14.22
N ILE A 123 16.25 -10.30 -14.36
CA ILE A 123 17.45 -9.46 -14.28
C ILE A 123 17.40 -8.47 -13.10
N LEU A 124 16.21 -8.22 -12.56
CA LEU A 124 16.00 -7.38 -11.38
C LEU A 124 14.78 -7.88 -10.62
N ARG A 125 14.88 -7.91 -9.29
CA ARG A 125 13.73 -8.04 -8.40
C ARG A 125 13.96 -7.20 -7.15
N GLU A 126 13.17 -6.14 -6.99
CA GLU A 126 13.26 -5.23 -5.84
C GLU A 126 11.95 -5.21 -5.05
N PRO A 127 11.99 -5.27 -3.70
CA PRO A 127 10.81 -5.04 -2.90
C PRO A 127 10.36 -3.57 -3.00
N VAL A 128 9.06 -3.37 -2.89
CA VAL A 128 8.48 -2.04 -2.65
C VAL A 128 8.80 -1.63 -1.21
N LEU A 129 9.34 -0.42 -1.05
CA LEU A 129 9.76 0.16 0.22
C LEU A 129 8.74 1.19 0.76
N ARG A 130 8.04 1.90 -0.13
CA ARG A 130 6.99 2.89 0.20
C ARG A 130 5.94 2.96 -0.91
N GLY A 131 4.75 3.39 -0.51
CA GLY A 131 3.55 3.43 -1.37
C GLY A 131 3.02 2.05 -1.72
N TRP A 132 1.72 1.99 -2.04
CA TRP A 132 1.01 1.05 -2.90
C TRP A 132 -0.48 1.36 -2.79
#